data_AF-A0A1G1C706-F1
#
_entry.id   AF-A0A1G1C706-F1
#
_cell.length_a   1.000
_cell.length_b   1.000
_cell.length_c   1.000
_cell.angle_alpha   90.00
_cell.angle_beta   90.00
_cell.angle_gamma   90.00
#
_symmetry.space_group_name_H-M   'P 1'
#
loop_
_entity.id
_entity.type
_entity.pdbx_description
1 polymer ?
#
loop_
_entity_poly.entity_id
_entity_poly.type
_entity_poly.pdbx_seq_one_letter_code
_entity_poly.pdbx_strand_id
1 'polypeptide(L)' 'MATVVRKKPGESDDKLIAKFRKKVQAEQLLTEIKELEYYEKPSVKKKKQKAELRRRRVKRY' A
#
# COMPACT_ATOMS: atom_id res chain seq x y z
N MET A 1 2.93 -11.10 -1.80
CA MET A 1 2.58 -11.54 -3.18
C MET A 1 3.38 -10.71 -4.17
N ALA A 2 3.87 -11.30 -5.26
CA ALA A 2 4.71 -10.58 -6.22
C ALA A 2 3.85 -9.77 -7.21
N THR A 3 3.92 -8.44 -7.16
CA THR A 3 3.25 -7.55 -8.12
C THR A 3 3.95 -7.60 -9.47
N VAL A 4 3.52 -8.48 -10.36
CA VAL A 4 4.01 -8.50 -11.74
C VAL A 4 3.21 -7.49 -12.58
N VAL A 5 3.92 -6.63 -13.32
CA VAL A 5 3.35 -5.72 -14.34
C VAL A 5 4.13 -5.93 -15.64
N ARG A 6 3.41 -6.29 -16.70
CA ARG A 6 3.98 -6.48 -18.04
C ARG A 6 3.64 -5.31 -18.94
N LYS A 7 4.62 -4.89 -19.75
CA LYS A 7 4.47 -3.83 -20.76
C LYS A 7 3.51 -4.25 -21.85
N LYS A 8 2.61 -3.35 -22.25
CA LYS A 8 1.79 -3.55 -23.46
C LYS A 8 2.53 -3.05 -24.70
N PRO A 9 2.30 -3.64 -25.89
CA PRO A 9 2.87 -3.12 -27.13
C PRO A 9 2.38 -1.67 -27.35
N GLY A 10 3.31 -0.74 -27.58
CA GLY A 10 3.03 0.70 -27.75
C GLY A 10 2.94 1.53 -26.46
N GLU A 11 3.15 0.93 -25.28
CA GLU A 11 3.19 1.67 -24.00
C GLU A 11 4.57 2.32 -23.79
N SER A 12 4.60 3.59 -23.37
CA SER A 12 5.84 4.25 -22.92
C SER A 12 6.29 3.68 -21.57
N ASP A 13 7.60 3.62 -21.34
CA ASP A 13 8.19 3.10 -20.11
C ASP A 13 7.72 3.86 -18.85
N ASP A 14 7.48 5.17 -18.97
CA ASP A 14 6.94 5.98 -17.86
C ASP A 14 5.56 5.52 -17.41
N LYS A 15 4.70 5.14 -18.37
CA LYS A 15 3.35 4.64 -18.08
C LYS A 15 3.41 3.27 -17.39
N LEU A 16 4.36 2.42 -17.78
CA LEU A 16 4.61 1.15 -17.12
C LEU A 16 5.04 1.35 -15.66
N ILE A 17 5.98 2.26 -15.41
CA ILE A 17 6.45 2.61 -14.05
C ILE A 17 5.31 3.19 -13.22
N ALA A 18 4.50 4.09 -13.79
CA ALA A 18 3.35 4.67 -13.10
C ALA A 18 2.33 3.60 -12.71
N LYS A 19 2.05 2.63 -13.60
CA LYS A 19 1.16 1.50 -13.34
C LYS A 19 1.69 0.58 -12.25
N PHE A 20 2.99 0.31 -12.26
CA PHE A 20 3.67 -0.43 -11.20
C PHE A 20 3.53 0.27 -9.85
N ARG A 21 3.85 1.57 -9.77
CA ARG A 21 3.69 2.38 -8.56
C ARG A 21 2.26 2.34 -8.02
N LYS A 22 1.26 2.48 -8.89
CA LYS A 22 -0.17 2.37 -8.51
C LYS A 22 -0.51 1.00 -7.95
N LYS A 23 -0.02 -0.07 -8.56
CA LYS A 23 -0.26 -1.45 -8.10
C LYS A 23 0.37 -1.70 -6.73
N VAL A 24 1.62 -1.28 -6.52
CA VAL A 24 2.32 -1.36 -5.22
C VAL A 24 1.58 -0.59 -4.13
N GLN A 25 1.07 0.61 -4.44
CA GLN A 25 0.29 1.40 -3.49
C GLN A 25 -1.07 0.76 -3.17
N ALA A 26 -1.75 0.21 -4.17
CA ALA A 26 -3.04 -0.46 -4.00
C ALA A 26 -2.92 -1.70 -3.11
N GLU A 27 -1.84 -2.47 -3.26
CA GLU A 27 -1.57 -3.66 -2.45
C GLU A 27 -1.00 -3.34 -1.06
N GLN A 28 -0.82 -2.06 -0.69
CA GLN A 28 -0.31 -1.63 0.62
C GLN A 28 1.01 -2.30 1.07
N LEU A 29 1.79 -2.79 0.10
CA LEU A 29 2.98 -3.63 0.30
C LEU A 29 4.04 -2.95 1.19
N LEU A 30 4.24 -1.64 1.02
CA LEU A 30 5.19 -0.87 1.84
C LEU A 30 4.75 -0.71 3.30
N THR A 31 3.43 -0.67 3.55
CA THR A 31 2.88 -0.58 4.90
C THR A 31 3.05 -1.90 5.62
N GLU A 32 2.76 -3.02 4.93
CA GLU A 32 2.92 -4.36 5.48
C GLU A 32 4.37 -4.65 5.87
N ILE A 33 5.33 -4.32 5.01
CA ILE A 33 6.76 -4.50 5.31
C ILE A 33 7.13 -3.75 6.60
N LYS A 34 6.71 -2.48 6.73
CA LYS A 34 6.98 -1.68 7.94
C LYS A 34 6.33 -2.22 9.21
N GLU A 35 5.16 -2.87 9.10
CA GLU A 35 4.53 -3.52 10.25
C GLU A 35 5.21 -4.84 10.63
N LEU A 36 5.89 -5.49 9.68
CA LEU A 36 6.60 -6.75 9.87
C LEU A 36 8.08 -6.56 10.28
N GLU A 37 8.65 -5.37 10.07
CA GLU A 37 10.03 -5.03 10.43
C GLU A 37 10.34 -5.27 11.92
N TYR A 38 9.35 -5.12 12.81
CA TYR A 38 9.51 -5.37 14.24
C TYR A 38 8.22 -5.92 14.85
N TYR A 39 8.36 -6.67 15.95
CA TYR A 39 7.20 -7.13 16.68
C TYR A 39 6.45 -5.97 17.33
N GLU A 40 5.20 -5.80 16.95
CA GLU A 40 4.28 -4.86 17.57
C GLU A 40 3.24 -5.61 18.42
N LYS A 41 3.11 -5.22 19.70
CA LYS A 41 2.10 -5.81 20.59
C LYS A 41 0.69 -5.67 19.98
N PRO A 42 -0.19 -6.66 20.17
CA PRO A 42 -1.53 -6.66 19.56
C PRO A 42 -2.38 -5.46 19.96
N SER A 43 -2.17 -4.89 21.15
CA SER A 43 -2.84 -3.67 21.61
C SER A 43 -2.45 -2.43 20.79
N VAL A 44 -1.17 -2.31 20.43
CA VAL A 44 -0.66 -1.17 19.65
C VAL A 44 -1.11 -1.29 18.20
N LYS A 45 -1.10 -2.51 17.64
CA LYS A 45 -1.67 -2.80 16.31
C LYS A 45 -3.15 -2.40 16.23
N LYS A 46 -3.97 -2.80 17.21
CA LYS A 46 -5.39 -2.39 17.31
C LYS A 46 -5.55 -0.87 17.42
N LYS A 47 -4.67 -0.19 18.16
CA LYS A 47 -4.69 1.29 18.29
C LYS A 47 -4.39 1.98 16.96
N LYS A 48 -3.35 1.53 16.24
CA LYS A 48 -2.99 2.04 14.90
C LYS A 48 -4.13 1.86 13.90
N GLN A 49 -4.73 0.67 13.83
CA GLN A 49 -5.87 0.40 12.95
C GLN A 49 -7.07 1.31 13.22
N LYS A 50 -7.45 1.52 14.50
CA LYS A 50 -8.52 2.45 14.86
C LYS A 50 -8.21 3.89 14.45
N ALA A 51 -6.97 4.34 14.64
CA ALA A 51 -6.53 5.66 14.23
C ALA A 51 -6.59 5.84 12.70
N GLU A 52 -6.18 4.83 11.95
CA GLU A 52 -6.25 4.85 10.49
C GLU A 52 -7.70 4.89 9.98
N LEU A 53 -8.59 4.08 10.55
CA LEU A 53 -10.03 4.11 10.24
C LEU A 53 -10.64 5.49 10.51
N ARG A 54 -10.28 6.12 11.64
CA ARG A 54 -10.72 7.49 11.97
C ARG A 54 -10.20 8.49 10.93
N ARG A 55 -8.92 8.44 10.56
CA ARG A 55 -8.33 9.30 9.52
C ARG A 55 -9.02 9.11 8.16
N ARG A 56 -9.33 7.87 7.77
CA ARG A 56 -10.05 7.56 6.52
C ARG A 56 -11.47 8.11 6.53
N ARG A 57 -12.17 8.07 7.67
CA ARG A 57 -13.52 8.65 7.81
C ARG A 57 -13.52 10.17 7.69
N VAL A 58 -12.57 10.86 8.31
CA VAL A 58 -12.46 12.33 8.24
C VAL A 58 -12.17 12.79 6.81
N LYS A 59 -11.30 12.08 6.06
CA LYS A 59 -11.02 12.41 4.65
C LYS A 59 -12.18 12.22 3.68
N ARG A 60 -13.26 11.55 4.09
CA ARG A 60 -14.43 11.26 3.24
C ARG A 60 -15.51 12.35 3.35
N TYR A 61 -15.45 13.18 4.38
CA TYR A 61 -16.20 14.44 4.49
C TYR A 61 -15.36 15.58 3.94
#